data_AF-A0A940SUS6-F1
#
_entry.id   AF-A0A940SUS6-F1
#
_cell.length_a   1.000
_cell.length_b   1.000
_cell.length_c   1.000
_cell.angle_alpha   90.00
_cell.angle_beta   90.00
_cell.angle_gamma   90.00
#
_symmetry.space_group_name_H-M   'P 1'
#
loop_
_entity.id
_entity.type
_entity.pdbx_description
1 polymer ?
#
loop_
_entity_poly.entity_id
_entity_poly.type
_entity_poly.pdbx_seq_one_letter_code
_entity_poly.pdbx_strand_id
1 'polypeptide(L)'
;MNTYMMIGEKYLHVFIHFSDGVMSLRSLQGFRKAIQIEVELARIQDLFVIELWGSRQITFTYEQADYRIFNQGLAMVDFLERNLCEKVRN
;
A
#
# COMPACT_ATOMS: atom_id res chain seq x y z
N MET A 1 -1.83 -9.90 3.09
CA MET A 1 -2.38 -9.21 4.29
C MET A 1 -3.60 -8.40 3.90
N ASN A 2 -4.37 -7.86 4.86
CA ASN A 2 -5.41 -6.87 4.58
C ASN A 2 -5.23 -5.64 5.47
N THR A 3 -5.68 -4.49 4.97
CA THR A 3 -5.64 -3.23 5.69
C THR A 3 -6.57 -2.20 5.05
N TYR A 4 -6.64 -1.01 5.63
CA TYR A 4 -7.19 0.16 4.99
C TYR A 4 -6.13 0.93 4.22
N MET A 5 -6.53 1.43 3.05
CA MET A 5 -5.68 2.23 2.17
C MET A 5 -6.50 3.39 1.61
N MET A 6 -5.86 4.55 1.49
CA MET A 6 -6.36 5.67 0.72
C MET A 6 -5.67 5.67 -0.65
N ILE A 7 -6.45 5.79 -1.73
CA ILE A 7 -5.94 5.89 -3.11
C ILE A 7 -6.59 7.13 -3.73
N GLY A 8 -5.81 8.19 -3.91
CA GLY A 8 -6.35 9.53 -4.15
C GLY A 8 -7.32 9.91 -3.03
N GLU A 9 -8.58 10.18 -3.37
CA GLU A 9 -9.63 10.50 -2.38
C GLU A 9 -10.42 9.29 -1.89
N LYS A 10 -10.13 8.07 -2.38
CA LYS A 10 -10.91 6.86 -2.07
C LYS A 10 -10.33 6.12 -0.87
N TYR A 11 -11.16 5.88 0.14
CA TYR A 11 -10.82 5.02 1.28
C TYR A 11 -11.33 3.59 1.06
N LEU A 12 -10.43 2.61 1.09
CA LEU A 12 -10.72 1.22 0.72
C LEU A 12 -10.16 0.25 1.76
N HIS A 13 -10.94 -0.79 2.09
CA HIS A 13 -10.38 -1.99 2.71
C HIS A 13 -9.79 -2.88 1.59
N VAL A 14 -8.49 -3.14 1.66
CA VAL A 14 -7.71 -3.80 0.61
C VAL A 14 -7.02 -5.04 1.15
N PHE A 15 -7.02 -6.10 0.34
CA PHE A 15 -6.13 -7.24 0.47
C PHE A 15 -4.89 -6.96 -0.38
N ILE A 16 -3.72 -7.03 0.25
CA ILE A 16 -2.41 -6.76 -0.35
C ILE A 16 -1.66 -8.09 -0.49
N HIS A 17 -1.19 -8.35 -1.69
CA HIS A 17 -0.29 -9.44 -2.03
C HIS A 17 0.92 -8.91 -2.80
N PHE A 18 2.11 -9.41 -2.49
CA PHE A 18 3.34 -9.07 -3.18
C PHE A 18 3.84 -10.32 -3.92
N SER A 19 4.07 -10.21 -5.22
CA SER A 19 4.66 -11.27 -6.05
C SER A 19 5.41 -10.64 -7.21
N ASP A 20 6.59 -11.17 -7.54
CA ASP A 20 7.30 -10.84 -8.79
C ASP A 20 7.50 -9.33 -9.04
N GLY A 21 7.72 -8.55 -7.98
CA GLY A 21 7.91 -7.10 -8.08
C GLY A 21 6.62 -6.31 -8.33
N VAL A 22 5.46 -6.93 -8.15
CA VAL A 22 4.13 -6.32 -8.22
C VAL A 22 3.45 -6.41 -6.86
N MET A 23 2.85 -5.31 -6.44
CA MET A 23 1.89 -5.28 -5.34
C MET A 23 0.47 -5.31 -5.91
N SER A 24 -0.23 -6.42 -5.71
CA SER A 24 -1.63 -6.59 -6.08
C SER A 24 -2.53 -6.15 -4.93
N LEU A 25 -3.44 -5.23 -5.23
CA LEU A 25 -4.45 -4.70 -4.32
C LEU A 25 -5.82 -5.17 -4.76
N ARG A 26 -6.53 -5.86 -3.88
CA ARG A 26 -7.91 -6.29 -4.12
C ARG A 26 -8.85 -5.72 -3.07
N SER A 27 -9.91 -5.04 -3.46
CA SER A 27 -10.95 -4.56 -2.55
C SER A 27 -12.29 -5.19 -2.89
N LEU A 28 -12.90 -5.86 -1.91
CA LEU A 28 -14.25 -6.39 -2.02
C LEU A 28 -15.25 -5.27 -1.72
N GLN A 29 -16.21 -5.04 -2.60
CA GLN A 29 -17.14 -3.90 -2.54
C GLN A 29 -18.60 -4.35 -2.35
N GLY A 30 -18.80 -5.46 -1.62
CA GLY A 30 -20.12 -6.09 -1.43
C GLY A 30 -20.73 -6.50 -2.76
N PHE A 31 -21.90 -5.94 -3.09
CA PHE A 31 -22.62 -6.19 -4.35
C PHE A 31 -22.01 -5.50 -5.58
N ARG A 32 -21.04 -4.59 -5.40
CA ARG A 32 -20.36 -3.91 -6.51
C ARG A 32 -19.18 -4.75 -7.01
N LYS A 33 -18.74 -4.46 -8.24
CA LYS A 33 -17.55 -5.08 -8.82
C LYS A 33 -16.34 -4.87 -7.91
N ALA A 34 -15.61 -5.95 -7.63
CA ALA A 34 -14.37 -5.87 -6.88
C ALA A 34 -13.36 -4.96 -7.62
N ILE A 35 -12.61 -4.19 -6.84
CA ILE A 35 -11.52 -3.38 -7.37
C ILE A 35 -10.26 -4.24 -7.34
N GLN A 36 -9.54 -4.28 -8.45
CA GLN A 36 -8.22 -4.89 -8.56
C GLN A 36 -7.27 -3.85 -9.16
N ILE A 37 -6.16 -3.59 -8.47
CA ILE A 37 -5.12 -2.65 -8.88
C ILE A 37 -3.79 -3.38 -8.75
N GLU A 38 -2.95 -3.24 -9.78
CA GLU A 38 -1.59 -3.79 -9.78
C GLU A 38 -0.62 -2.62 -9.79
N VAL A 39 0.25 -2.60 -8.78
CA VAL A 39 1.26 -1.55 -8.59
C VAL A 39 2.62 -2.18 -8.86
N GLU A 40 3.26 -1.78 -9.97
CA GLU A 40 4.64 -2.15 -10.24
C GLU A 40 5.57 -1.44 -9.25
N LEU A 41 6.27 -2.21 -8.41
CA LEU A 41 7.10 -1.64 -7.34
C LEU A 41 8.22 -0.75 -7.87
N ALA A 42 8.76 -1.07 -9.06
CA ALA A 42 9.82 -0.29 -9.70
C ALA A 42 9.36 1.09 -10.20
N ARG A 43 8.05 1.33 -10.29
CA ARG A 43 7.46 2.59 -10.76
C ARG A 43 6.89 3.44 -9.64
N ILE A 44 6.96 2.95 -8.39
CA ILE A 44 6.58 3.71 -7.20
C ILE A 44 7.55 4.90 -7.04
N GLN A 45 6.99 6.07 -6.72
CA GLN A 45 7.72 7.30 -6.45
C GLN A 45 7.38 7.79 -5.04
N ASP A 46 8.23 8.67 -4.50
CA ASP A 46 8.00 9.36 -3.22
C ASP A 46 7.57 8.42 -2.09
N LEU A 47 8.26 7.28 -1.94
CA LEU A 47 7.98 6.34 -0.86
C LEU A 47 8.56 6.86 0.46
N PHE A 48 7.71 7.10 1.45
CA PHE A 48 8.14 7.47 2.80
C PHE A 48 7.18 6.96 3.89
N VAL A 49 7.71 6.90 5.11
CA VAL A 49 6.96 6.51 6.30
C VAL A 49 6.73 7.74 7.16
N ILE A 50 5.48 7.98 7.54
CA ILE A 50 5.09 9.06 8.46
C ILE A 50 4.60 8.43 9.75
N GLU A 51 4.99 9.00 10.89
CA GLU A 51 4.40 8.68 12.19
C GLU A 51 3.40 9.76 12.59
N LEU A 52 2.14 9.37 12.76
CA LEU A 52 1.01 10.24 13.05
C LEU A 52 0.23 9.64 14.23
N TRP A 53 0.18 10.36 15.35
CA TRP A 53 -0.61 9.96 16.54
C TRP A 53 -0.29 8.55 17.05
N GLY A 54 0.99 8.15 17.00
CA GLY A 54 1.44 6.80 17.41
C GLY A 54 1.13 5.69 16.40
N SER A 55 0.60 6.03 15.22
CA SER A 55 0.43 5.12 14.08
C SER A 55 1.45 5.44 13.00
N ARG A 56 2.04 4.41 12.39
CA ARG A 56 2.90 4.55 11.21
C ARG A 56 2.07 4.39 9.94
N GLN A 57 2.31 5.26 8.97
CA GLN A 57 1.66 5.24 7.67
C GLN A 57 2.72 5.19 6.58
N ILE A 58 2.55 4.29 5.62
CA ILE A 58 3.42 4.25 4.44
C ILE A 58 2.69 4.99 3.33
N THR A 59 3.35 6.00 2.76
CA THR A 59 2.81 6.81 1.67
C THR A 59 3.73 6.69 0.46
N PHE A 60 3.13 6.64 -0.73
CA PHE A 60 3.85 6.63 -1.99
C PHE A 60 2.97 7.12 -3.14
N THR A 61 3.60 7.48 -4.25
CA THR A 61 2.92 7.92 -5.49
C THR A 61 3.02 6.83 -6.55
N TYR A 62 1.93 6.56 -7.27
CA TYR A 62 1.91 5.65 -8.42
C TYR A 62 0.89 6.12 -9.44
N GLU A 63 1.30 6.23 -10.71
CA GLU A 63 0.43 6.68 -11.83
C GLU A 63 -0.38 7.94 -11.50
N GLN A 64 0.29 8.97 -10.97
CA GLN A 64 -0.30 10.28 -10.61
C GLN A 64 -1.34 10.25 -9.47
N ALA A 65 -1.46 9.13 -8.75
CA ALA A 65 -2.28 9.03 -7.55
C ALA A 65 -1.43 8.79 -6.30
N ASP A 66 -1.85 9.41 -5.21
CA ASP A 66 -1.27 9.19 -3.89
C ASP A 66 -1.87 7.94 -3.25
N TYR A 67 -1.02 7.08 -2.71
CA TYR A 67 -1.37 5.88 -1.99
C TYR A 67 -0.92 6.03 -0.55
N ARG A 68 -1.82 5.81 0.40
CA ARG A 68 -1.52 5.82 1.84
C ARG A 68 -2.03 4.55 2.48
N ILE A 69 -1.11 3.76 3.02
CA ILE A 69 -1.40 2.55 3.77
C ILE A 69 -1.49 2.90 5.25
N PHE A 70 -2.64 2.59 5.86
CA PHE A 70 -2.81 2.72 7.30
C PHE A 70 -2.31 1.45 7.95
N ASN A 71 -1.20 1.51 8.69
CA ASN A 71 -0.63 0.30 9.29
C ASN A 71 -1.20 0.07 10.69
N GLN A 72 -1.52 -1.18 11.00
CA GLN A 72 -1.95 -1.60 12.33
C GLN A 72 -0.93 -2.61 12.89
N GLY A 73 0.10 -2.08 13.55
CA GLY A 73 1.06 -2.86 14.33
C GLY A 73 2.43 -3.08 13.67
N LEU A 74 3.42 -3.37 14.51
CA LEU A 74 4.84 -3.48 14.14
C LEU A 74 5.08 -4.52 13.03
N ALA A 75 4.48 -5.71 13.13
CA ALA A 75 4.67 -6.78 12.15
C ALA A 75 4.19 -6.38 10.73
N MET A 76 3.17 -5.53 10.64
CA MET A 76 2.66 -5.05 9.36
C MET A 76 3.59 -4.00 8.75
N VAL A 77 4.13 -3.10 9.58
CA VAL A 77 5.14 -2.12 9.17
C VAL A 77 6.38 -2.85 8.66
N ASP A 78 6.91 -3.80 9.42
CA ASP A 78 8.10 -4.57 9.05
C ASP A 78 7.89 -5.32 7.72
N PHE A 79 6.72 -5.94 7.54
CA PHE A 79 6.39 -6.62 6.29
C PHE A 79 6.37 -5.66 5.10
N LEU A 80 5.72 -4.50 5.24
CA LEU A 80 5.60 -3.53 4.17
C LEU A 80 6.94 -2.86 3.86
N GLU A 81 7.73 -2.52 4.87
CA GLU A 81 9.08 -1.97 4.68
C GLU A 81 10.00 -2.98 3.99
N ARG A 82 9.95 -4.26 4.35
CA ARG A 82 10.74 -5.29 3.63
C ARG A 82 10.35 -5.37 2.15
N ASN A 83 9.06 -5.36 1.84
CA ASN A 83 8.62 -5.53 0.45
C ASN A 83 8.70 -4.25 -0.39
N LEU A 84 8.52 -3.07 0.21
CA LEU A 84 8.51 -1.77 -0.48
C LEU A 84 9.87 -1.06 -0.42
N CYS A 85 10.55 -1.09 0.73
CA CYS A 85 11.75 -0.29 0.97
C CYS A 85 13.06 -1.03 0.65
N GLU A 86 13.12 -2.38 0.69
CA GLU A 86 14.36 -3.10 0.29
C GLU A 86 14.74 -2.85 -1.17
N LYS A 87 13.79 -2.43 -2.02
CA LYS A 87 14.06 -2.07 -3.42
C LYS A 87 14.50 -0.63 -3.65
N VAL A 88 14.41 0.27 -2.67
CA VAL A 88 14.90 1.66 -2.80
C VAL A 88 16.42 1.76 -2.52
N ARG A 89 17.04 0.68 -2.03
CA ARG A 89 18.46 0.66 -1.63
C ARG A 89 19.42 -0.04 -2.60
N ASN A 90 18.96 -0.47 -3.79
CA ASN A 90 19.82 -1.04 -4.83
C ASN A 90 19.71 -0.25 -6.13
#